data_AF-A0A7K1T976-F1
#
_entry.id   AF-A0A7K1T976-F1
#
_cell.length_a   1.000
_cell.length_b   1.000
_cell.length_c   1.000
_cell.angle_alpha   90.00
_cell.angle_beta   90.00
_cell.angle_gamma   90.00
#
_symmetry.space_group_name_H-M   'P 1'
#
loop_
_entity.id
_entity.type
_entity.pdbx_description
1 polymer ?
#
loop_
_entity_poly.entity_id
_entity_poly.type
_entity_poly.pdbx_seq_one_letter_code
_entity_poly.pdbx_strand_id
1 'polypeptide(L)' 'MNSEKLEQVWSEVCGQVKSYNNIDPSQINAFFSRLHPQAMSDGFLMITADNDFIKTWSERHY' A
#
# COMPACT_ATOMS: atom_id res chain seq x y z
N MET A 1 -11.41 16.34 4.43
CA MET A 1 -10.19 16.99 3.90
C MET A 1 -8.90 16.18 4.11
N ASN A 2 -8.73 15.36 5.16
CA ASN A 2 -7.50 14.54 5.30
C ASN A 2 -7.57 13.16 4.61
N SER A 3 -8.77 12.57 4.50
CA SER A 3 -8.98 11.25 3.91
C SER A 3 -8.74 11.22 2.39
N GLU A 4 -9.20 12.23 1.65
CA GLU A 4 -9.02 12.28 0.19
C GLU A 4 -7.54 12.38 -0.22
N LYS A 5 -6.75 13.16 0.53
CA LYS A 5 -5.31 13.28 0.30
C LYS A 5 -4.57 11.98 0.65
N LEU A 6 -5.02 11.30 1.70
CA LEU A 6 -4.48 10.01 2.11
C LEU A 6 -4.73 8.92 1.05
N GLU A 7 -5.95 8.85 0.51
CA GLU A 7 -6.30 7.93 -0.58
C GLU A 7 -5.53 8.24 -1.87
N GLN A 8 -5.34 9.54 -2.18
CA GLN A 8 -4.54 9.94 -3.33
C GLN A 8 -3.08 9.50 -3.19
N VAL A 9 -2.44 9.78 -2.05
CA VAL A 9 -1.06 9.35 -1.79
C VAL A 9 -0.95 7.83 -1.84
N TRP A 10 -1.93 7.10 -1.29
CA TRP A 10 -1.94 5.65 -1.36
C TRP A 10 -2.05 5.14 -2.80
N SER A 11 -2.89 5.76 -3.63
CA SER A 11 -3.01 5.44 -5.06
C SER A 11 -1.71 5.69 -5.83
N GLU A 12 -1.02 6.80 -5.53
CA GLU A 12 0.29 7.13 -6.12
C GLU A 12 1.35 6.09 -5.73
N VAL A 13 1.41 5.69 -4.46
CA VAL A 13 2.30 4.61 -3.98
C VAL A 13 1.98 3.28 -4.67
N CYS A 14 0.70 2.91 -4.78
CA CYS A 14 0.28 1.72 -5.52
C CYS A 14 0.76 1.75 -6.97
N GLY A 15 0.60 2.89 -7.64
CA GLY A 15 1.02 3.11 -9.01
C GLY A 15 2.53 2.98 -9.18
N GLN A 16 3.30 3.56 -8.25
CA GLN A 16 4.74 3.48 -8.24
C GLN A 16 5.23 2.03 -8.04
N VAL A 17 4.67 1.30 -7.07
CA VAL A 17 5.04 -0.11 -6.82
C VAL A 17 4.79 -0.99 -8.06
N LYS A 18 3.69 -0.76 -8.76
CA LYS A 18 3.36 -1.48 -10.01
C LYS A 18 4.30 -1.16 -11.18
N SER A 19 5.02 -0.05 -11.12
CA SER A 19 5.96 0.36 -12.17
C SER A 19 7.35 -0.26 -12.06
N TYR A 20 7.67 -0.91 -10.93
CA TYR A 20 8.94 -1.61 -10.77
C TYR A 20 9.00 -2.87 -11.64
N ASN A 21 10.13 -3.06 -12.32
CA ASN A 21 10.40 -4.28 -13.08
C ASN A 21 10.45 -5.49 -12.15
N ASN A 22 9.88 -6.63 -12.56
CA ASN A 22 9.64 -7.86 -11.78
C ASN A 22 8.49 -7.83 -10.77
N ILE A 23 7.65 -6.79 -10.77
CA ILE A 23 6.39 -6.82 -10.02
C ILE A 23 5.26 -7.31 -10.93
N ASP A 24 4.48 -8.29 -10.45
CA ASP A 24 3.22 -8.69 -11.08
C ASP A 24 2.09 -7.76 -10.58
N PRO A 25 1.51 -6.91 -11.46
CA PRO A 25 0.45 -5.99 -11.05
C PRO A 25 -0.79 -6.67 -10.48
N SER A 26 -1.06 -7.92 -10.87
CA SER A 26 -2.18 -8.70 -10.35
C SER A 26 -1.99 -9.10 -8.89
N GLN A 27 -0.76 -9.45 -8.51
CA GLN A 27 -0.42 -9.75 -7.11
C GLN A 27 -0.52 -8.48 -6.27
N ILE A 28 0.07 -7.37 -6.72
CA ILE A 28 -0.03 -6.09 -6.01
C ILE A 28 -1.48 -5.69 -5.80
N ASN A 29 -2.34 -5.78 -6.83
CA ASN A 29 -3.76 -5.50 -6.65
C ASN A 29 -4.43 -6.40 -5.61
N ALA A 30 -4.09 -7.69 -5.56
CA ALA A 30 -4.65 -8.63 -4.59
C ALA A 30 -4.19 -8.36 -3.14
N PHE A 31 -2.95 -7.92 -2.94
CA PHE A 31 -2.42 -7.54 -1.63
C PHE A 31 -2.90 -6.16 -1.19
N PHE A 32 -2.79 -5.16 -2.07
CA PHE A 32 -3.07 -3.76 -1.75
C PHE A 32 -4.56 -3.46 -1.61
N SER A 33 -5.44 -4.29 -2.19
CA SER A 33 -6.89 -4.22 -1.92
C SER A 33 -7.26 -4.54 -0.46
N ARG A 34 -6.36 -5.18 0.29
CA ARG A 34 -6.50 -5.56 1.70
C ARG A 34 -5.67 -4.67 2.64
N LEU A 35 -5.13 -3.58 2.09
CA LEU A 35 -4.31 -2.60 2.77
C LEU A 35 -5.07 -1.27 2.75
N HIS A 36 -5.39 -0.80 3.94
CA HIS A 36 -6.17 0.41 4.13
C HIS A 36 -5.30 1.50 4.75
N PRO A 37 -5.07 2.63 4.05
CA PRO A 37 -4.29 3.72 4.61
C PRO A 37 -5.08 4.34 5.77
N GLN A 38 -4.43 4.53 6.92
CA GLN A 38 -5.05 5.07 8.13
C GLN A 38 -4.59 6.48 8.47
N ALA A 39 -3.29 6.74 8.28
CA ALA A 39 -2.70 8.03 8.56
C ALA A 39 -1.47 8.26 7.70
N MET A 40 -1.16 9.53 7.46
CA MET A 40 0.08 9.94 6.81
C MET A 40 0.73 11.04 7.65
N SER A 41 2.05 11.02 7.71
CA SER A 41 2.88 12.12 8.19
C SER A 41 4.05 12.32 7.23
N ASP A 42 4.85 13.36 7.43
CA ASP A 42 5.97 13.64 6.54
C ASP A 42 6.97 12.47 6.53
N GLY A 43 7.05 11.80 5.37
CA GLY A 43 7.91 10.64 5.15
C GLY A 43 7.36 9.30 5.64
N PHE A 44 6.17 9.26 6.23
CA PHE A 44 5.59 8.02 6.75
C PHE A 44 4.13 7.83 6.31
N LEU A 45 3.79 6.60 5.96
CA LEU A 45 2.43 6.16 5.68
C LEU A 45 2.08 5.00 6.61
N MET A 46 1.03 5.17 7.40
CA MET A 46 0.49 4.13 8.26
C MET A 46 -0.64 3.44 7.53
N ILE A 47 -0.50 2.12 7.38
CA ILE A 47 -1.42 1.26 6.65
C ILE A 47 -1.84 0.13 7.58
N THR A 48 -3.13 -0.18 7.57
CA THR A 48 -3.65 -1.37 8.24
C THR A 48 -3.86 -2.47 7.24
N ALA A 49 -3.31 -3.64 7.55
CA ALA A 49 -3.57 -4.86 6.81
C ALA A 49 -4.76 -5.60 7.42
N ASP A 50 -5.58 -6.21 6.57
CA ASP A 50 -6.72 -7.03 7.02
C ASP A 50 -6.30 -8.24 7.85
N ASN A 51 -5.07 -8.75 7.66
CA ASN A 51 -4.56 -9.88 8.44
C ASN A 51 -3.02 -9.85 8.59
N ASP A 52 -2.53 -10.57 9.60
CA ASP A 52 -1.09 -10.67 9.92
C ASP A 52 -0.25 -11.30 8.80
N PHE A 53 -0.86 -12.15 7.96
CA PHE A 53 -0.16 -12.74 6.82
C PHE A 53 0.20 -11.67 5.78
N ILE A 54 -0.76 -10.82 5.41
CA ILE A 54 -0.57 -9.72 4.45
C ILE A 54 0.45 -8.71 5.00
N LYS A 55 0.39 -8.41 6.31
CA LYS A 55 1.38 -7.58 7.00
C LYS A 55 2.78 -8.18 6.90
N THR A 56 2.95 -9.42 7.36
CA THR A 56 4.26 -10.11 7.40
C THR A 56 4.83 -10.32 6.01
N TRP A 57 3.97 -10.61 5.03
CA TRP A 57 4.39 -10.78 3.64
C TRP A 57 4.89 -9.47 3.04
N SER A 58 4.16 -8.37 3.27
CA SER A 58 4.53 -7.04 2.78
C SER A 58 5.84 -6.57 3.39
N GLU A 59 6.04 -6.73 4.70
CA GLU A 59 7.28 -6.35 5.40
C GLU A 59 8.52 -7.16 4.97
N ARG A 60 8.32 -8.36 4.42
CA ARG A 60 9.42 -9.26 4.02
C ARG A 60 9.81 -9.16 2.56
N HIS A 61 8.89 -8.72 1.70
CA HIS A 61 9.09 -8.74 0.24
C HIS A 61 9.16 -7.34 -0.38
N TYR A 62 8.80 -6.29 0.37
CA TYR A 62 8.81 -4.89 -0.06
C TYR A 62 9.45 -4.01 1.01
#